data_AF-A0A957S459-F1
#
_entry.id   AF-A0A957S459-F1
#
_cell.length_a   1.000
_cell.length_b   1.000
_cell.length_c   1.000
_cell.angle_alpha   90.00
_cell.angle_beta   90.00
_cell.angle_gamma   90.00
#
_symmetry.space_group_name_H-M   'P 1'
#
loop_
_entity.id
_entity.type
_entity.pdbx_description
1 polymer ?
#
loop_
_entity_poly.entity_id
_entity_poly.type
_entity_poly.pdbx_seq_one_letter_code
_entity_poly.pdbx_strand_id
1 'polypeptide(L)'
;GWALVKNEWHRVLTRLASLPYGLVLISHAQDKTIETRTGEYTKTQPSLPDRARHVVLGLVDMILYCDAVPRKDATGNVTIDRIMRTKPHPTYEAGDRTGRLPEMLPLDYDAFVKAFTAAAPGNPPGTGAATERNKPGSTPVEKPHK
;
A
#
# COMPACT_ATOMS: atom_id res chain seq x y z
N GLY A 1 1.90 -30.78 -7.11
CA GLY A 1 2.81 -29.85 -7.82
C GLY A 1 2.97 -28.53 -7.10
N TRP A 2 1.97 -27.65 -7.16
CA TRP A 2 2.06 -26.26 -6.67
C TRP A 2 2.39 -26.09 -5.17
N ALA A 3 1.89 -26.97 -4.30
CA ALA A 3 2.18 -26.89 -2.86
C ALA A 3 3.68 -27.01 -2.55
N LEU A 4 4.41 -27.86 -3.28
CA LEU A 4 5.86 -28.01 -3.11
C LEU A 4 6.61 -26.74 -3.55
N VAL A 5 6.23 -26.16 -4.69
CA VAL A 5 6.80 -24.90 -5.19
C VAL A 5 6.54 -23.77 -4.20
N LYS A 6 5.31 -23.66 -3.69
CA LYS A 6 4.95 -22.65 -2.68
C LYS A 6 5.78 -22.82 -1.41
N ASN A 7 5.90 -24.04 -0.89
CA ASN A 7 6.63 -24.32 0.33
C ASN A 7 8.12 -24.00 0.18
N GLU A 8 8.72 -24.39 -0.93
CA GLU A 8 10.13 -24.15 -1.19
C GLU A 8 10.42 -22.66 -1.38
N TRP A 9 9.59 -21.96 -2.16
CA TRP A 9 9.72 -20.53 -2.35
C TRP A 9 9.54 -19.74 -1.05
N HIS A 10 8.57 -20.13 -0.21
CA HIS A 10 8.38 -19.53 1.11
C HIS A 10 9.59 -19.81 2.02
N ARG A 11 10.12 -21.04 2.04
CA ARG A 11 11.30 -21.41 2.83
C ARG A 11 12.53 -20.56 2.46
N VAL A 12 12.77 -20.33 1.17
CA VAL A 12 13.89 -19.52 0.69
C VAL A 12 13.72 -18.05 1.09
N LEU A 13 12.54 -17.47 0.87
CA LEU A 13 12.29 -16.06 1.24
C LEU A 13 12.43 -15.82 2.74
N THR A 14 11.89 -16.71 3.57
CA THR A 14 12.02 -16.61 5.03
C THR A 14 13.47 -16.72 5.47
N ARG A 15 14.28 -17.58 4.83
CA ARG A 15 15.72 -17.66 5.11
C ARG A 15 16.44 -16.36 4.75
N LEU A 16 16.18 -15.80 3.57
CA LEU A 16 16.76 -14.52 3.16
C LEU A 16 16.39 -13.39 4.11
N ALA A 17 15.12 -13.33 4.55
CA ALA A 17 14.63 -12.34 5.50
C ALA A 17 15.24 -12.50 6.91
N SER A 18 15.74 -13.69 7.27
CA SER A 18 16.35 -13.96 8.58
C SER A 18 17.85 -13.62 8.68
N LEU A 19 18.48 -13.27 7.56
CA LEU A 19 19.89 -12.87 7.55
C LEU A 19 20.04 -11.46 8.16
N PRO A 20 21.23 -11.09 8.67
CA PRO A 20 21.50 -9.75 9.21
C PRO A 20 21.68 -8.69 8.09
N TYR A 21 20.88 -8.78 7.03
CA TYR A 21 20.86 -7.90 5.88
C TYR A 21 19.42 -7.46 5.57
N GLY A 22 19.27 -6.28 4.98
CA GLY A 22 17.98 -5.86 4.43
C GLY A 22 17.63 -6.66 3.18
N LEU A 23 16.41 -7.19 3.13
CA LEU A 23 15.86 -7.82 1.92
C LEU A 23 15.03 -6.78 1.14
N VAL A 24 15.48 -6.45 -0.07
CA VAL A 24 14.76 -5.56 -0.99
C VAL A 24 14.27 -6.37 -2.18
N LEU A 25 12.97 -6.29 -2.47
CA LEU A 25 12.33 -6.97 -3.59
C LEU A 25 11.78 -5.92 -4.55
N ILE A 26 12.09 -6.04 -5.85
CA ILE A 26 11.65 -5.12 -6.89
C ILE A 26 10.78 -5.87 -7.88
N SER A 27 9.63 -5.28 -8.21
CA SER A 27 8.71 -5.78 -9.24
C SER A 27 8.25 -4.63 -10.09
N HIS A 28 7.96 -4.91 -11.36
CA HIS A 28 7.20 -3.97 -12.19
C HIS A 28 5.82 -3.75 -11.58
N ALA A 29 5.28 -2.55 -11.78
CA ALA A 29 3.90 -2.21 -11.49
C ALA A 29 3.02 -2.58 -12.68
N GLN A 30 1.81 -3.07 -12.40
CA GLN A 30 0.78 -3.34 -13.39
C GLN A 30 -0.57 -2.84 -12.87
N ASP A 31 -1.41 -2.37 -13.77
CA ASP A 31 -2.77 -1.98 -13.46
C ASP A 31 -3.70 -3.17 -13.56
N LYS A 32 -4.52 -3.36 -12.53
CA LYS A 32 -5.54 -4.42 -12.49
C LYS A 32 -6.90 -3.78 -12.22
N THR A 33 -7.88 -4.09 -13.07
CA THR A 33 -9.27 -3.74 -12.81
C THR A 33 -9.80 -4.59 -11.66
N ILE A 34 -10.29 -3.93 -10.62
CA ILE A 34 -10.93 -4.57 -9.48
C ILE A 34 -12.42 -4.30 -9.57
N GLU A 35 -13.18 -5.36 -9.82
CA GLU A 35 -14.63 -5.34 -9.77
C GLU A 35 -15.10 -5.33 -8.32
N THR A 36 -15.96 -4.38 -7.99
CA THR A 36 -16.65 -4.31 -6.69
C THR A 36 -18.14 -4.25 -6.91
N ARG A 37 -18.92 -4.49 -5.84
CA ARG A 37 -20.39 -4.37 -5.87
C ARG A 37 -20.87 -2.98 -6.33
N THR A 38 -20.07 -1.94 -6.13
CA THR A 38 -20.40 -0.54 -6.44
C THR A 38 -19.79 -0.04 -7.75
N GLY A 39 -19.03 -0.86 -8.46
CA GLY A 39 -18.37 -0.49 -9.72
C GLY A 39 -16.95 -1.01 -9.83
N GLU A 40 -16.30 -0.67 -10.93
CA GLU A 40 -14.92 -1.05 -11.21
C GLU A 40 -13.96 0.11 -10.88
N TYR A 41 -12.81 -0.22 -10.31
CA TYR A 41 -11.72 0.73 -10.19
C TYR A 41 -10.40 0.09 -10.61
N THR A 42 -9.49 0.91 -11.13
CA THR A 42 -8.15 0.47 -11.47
C THR A 42 -7.24 0.58 -10.26
N LYS A 43 -6.51 -0.51 -9.97
CA LYS A 43 -5.50 -0.54 -8.92
C LYS A 43 -4.16 -0.96 -9.48
N THR A 44 -3.15 -0.14 -9.26
CA THR A 44 -1.76 -0.45 -9.55
C THR A 44 -1.18 -1.35 -8.47
N GLN A 45 -0.69 -2.51 -8.84
CA GLN A 45 -0.11 -3.50 -7.94
C GLN A 45 1.16 -4.13 -8.54
N PRO A 46 2.01 -4.81 -7.75
CA PRO A 46 3.15 -5.54 -8.30
C PRO A 46 2.72 -6.59 -9.33
N SER A 47 3.54 -6.82 -10.34
CA SER A 47 3.36 -7.84 -11.38
C SER A 47 3.53 -9.29 -10.90
N LEU A 48 3.37 -9.53 -9.60
CA LEU A 48 3.42 -10.84 -8.98
C LEU A 48 2.06 -11.55 -9.11
N PRO A 49 2.05 -12.88 -9.36
CA PRO A 49 0.84 -13.68 -9.21
C PRO A 49 0.26 -13.53 -7.79
N ASP A 50 -1.08 -13.43 -7.67
CA ASP A 50 -1.76 -13.08 -6.41
C ASP A 50 -1.31 -13.94 -5.21
N ARG A 51 -1.04 -15.24 -5.43
CA ARG A 51 -0.56 -16.14 -4.37
C ARG A 51 0.82 -15.77 -3.84
N ALA A 52 1.75 -15.39 -4.71
CA ALA A 52 3.09 -14.95 -4.33
C ALA A 52 3.02 -13.57 -3.69
N ARG A 53 2.23 -12.67 -4.29
CA ARG A 53 1.99 -11.31 -3.80
C ARG A 53 1.52 -11.32 -2.34
N HIS A 54 0.49 -12.09 -1.98
CA HIS A 54 0.00 -12.15 -0.59
C HIS A 54 1.07 -12.60 0.42
N VAL A 55 1.99 -13.49 0.03
CA VAL A 55 3.08 -13.91 0.91
C VAL A 55 4.11 -12.78 1.08
N VAL A 56 4.52 -12.14 -0.01
CA VAL A 56 5.48 -11.01 0.05
C VAL A 56 4.91 -9.87 0.88
N LEU A 57 3.65 -9.48 0.64
CA LEU A 57 2.99 -8.39 1.38
C LEU A 57 2.85 -8.69 2.88
N GLY A 58 2.70 -9.96 3.26
CA GLY A 58 2.71 -10.39 4.65
C GLY A 58 4.10 -10.28 5.29
N LEU A 59 5.14 -10.61 4.52
CA LEU A 59 6.54 -10.67 4.98
C LEU A 59 7.21 -9.30 5.13
N VAL A 60 6.97 -8.36 4.21
CA VAL A 60 7.70 -7.08 4.18
C VAL A 60 7.17 -6.06 5.19
N ASP A 61 8.06 -5.23 5.71
CA ASP A 61 7.71 -4.11 6.59
C ASP A 61 7.25 -2.86 5.81
N MET A 62 7.71 -2.73 4.56
CA MET A 62 7.49 -1.58 3.71
C MET A 62 7.17 -2.03 2.28
N ILE A 63 6.19 -1.37 1.67
CA ILE A 63 5.77 -1.53 0.28
C ILE A 63 5.80 -0.13 -0.32
N LEU A 64 6.74 0.10 -1.24
CA LEU A 64 7.03 1.42 -1.78
C LEU A 64 6.64 1.44 -3.25
N TYR A 65 5.66 2.27 -3.60
CA TYR A 65 5.25 2.44 -5.00
C TYR A 65 5.99 3.63 -5.60
N CYS A 66 6.90 3.33 -6.52
CA CYS A 66 7.67 4.33 -7.26
C CYS A 66 6.90 4.76 -8.51
N ASP A 67 6.70 6.06 -8.67
CA ASP A 67 5.84 6.66 -9.69
C ASP A 67 6.56 7.84 -10.37
N ALA A 68 6.15 8.17 -11.59
CA ALA A 68 6.68 9.25 -12.40
C ALA A 68 5.57 10.26 -12.70
N VAL A 69 5.60 11.40 -12.02
CA VAL A 69 4.54 12.41 -12.07
C VAL A 69 4.99 13.58 -12.94
N PRO A 70 4.23 13.93 -14.00
CA PRO A 70 4.51 15.13 -14.77
C PRO A 70 4.19 16.38 -13.96
N ARG A 71 5.15 17.28 -13.80
CA ARG A 71 5.00 18.61 -13.19
C ARG A 71 5.31 19.70 -14.20
N LYS A 72 4.45 20.72 -14.26
CA LYS A 72 4.76 21.94 -15.01
C LYS A 72 5.64 22.85 -14.15
N ASP A 73 6.76 23.29 -14.70
CA ASP A 73 7.56 24.34 -14.07
C ASP A 73 6.90 25.72 -14.22
N ALA A 74 7.49 26.74 -13.59
CA ALA A 74 7.00 28.12 -13.65
C ALA A 74 7.00 28.72 -15.06
N THR A 75 7.76 28.13 -15.99
CA THR A 75 7.86 28.55 -17.40
C THR A 75 6.93 27.76 -18.33
N GLY A 76 6.18 26.79 -17.78
CA GLY A 76 5.24 25.96 -18.53
C GLY A 76 5.83 24.68 -19.14
N ASN A 77 7.12 24.38 -18.94
CA ASN A 77 7.71 23.13 -19.42
C ASN A 77 7.27 21.97 -18.54
N VAL A 78 7.08 20.80 -19.15
CA VAL A 78 6.77 19.57 -18.42
C VAL A 78 8.08 18.89 -18.00
N THR A 79 8.23 18.70 -16.70
CA THR A 79 9.28 17.92 -16.05
C THR A 79 8.68 16.66 -15.47
N ILE A 80 9.47 15.59 -15.32
CA ILE A 80 9.01 14.33 -14.72
C ILE A 80 9.65 14.21 -13.34
N ASP A 81 8.84 14.30 -12.30
CA ASP A 81 9.26 14.03 -10.94
C ASP A 81 9.15 12.54 -10.67
N ARG A 82 10.24 11.92 -10.21
CA ARG A 82 10.21 10.56 -9.70
C ARG A 82 9.94 10.61 -8.20
N ILE A 83 8.87 9.95 -7.78
CA ILE A 83 8.39 9.95 -6.41
C ILE A 83 8.24 8.52 -5.89
N MET A 84 8.13 8.42 -4.57
CA MET A 84 7.85 7.20 -3.85
C MET A 84 6.64 7.44 -2.94
N ARG A 85 5.62 6.58 -3.05
CA ARG A 85 4.41 6.59 -2.23
C ARG A 85 4.54 5.49 -1.19
N THR A 86 4.26 5.83 0.07
CA THR A 86 4.60 4.96 1.21
C THR A 86 3.39 4.54 2.04
N LYS A 87 2.21 5.10 1.75
CA LYS A 87 0.98 4.84 2.51
C LYS A 87 -0.06 4.11 1.66
N PRO A 88 -0.94 3.31 2.28
CA PRO A 88 -1.99 2.61 1.56
C PRO A 88 -2.91 3.58 0.82
N HIS A 89 -3.34 3.22 -0.38
CA HIS A 89 -4.26 4.01 -1.18
C HIS A 89 -5.23 3.09 -1.95
N PRO A 90 -6.45 3.55 -2.29
CA PRO A 90 -7.37 2.76 -3.10
C PRO A 90 -6.80 2.34 -4.45
N THR A 91 -6.10 3.24 -5.14
CA THR A 91 -5.65 3.04 -6.53
C THR A 91 -4.24 2.47 -6.69
N TYR A 92 -3.47 2.30 -5.61
CA TYR A 92 -2.14 1.67 -5.68
C TYR A 92 -1.79 0.92 -4.41
N GLU A 93 -0.89 -0.05 -4.53
CA GLU A 93 -0.40 -0.85 -3.40
C GLU A 93 0.89 -0.25 -2.81
N ALA A 94 0.79 0.33 -1.62
CA ALA A 94 1.90 0.86 -0.84
C ALA A 94 1.59 0.75 0.67
N GLY A 95 2.60 0.86 1.51
CA GLY A 95 2.45 0.77 2.96
C GLY A 95 3.78 0.85 3.70
N ASP A 96 3.73 1.34 4.93
CA ASP A 96 4.88 1.46 5.82
C ASP A 96 4.41 1.11 7.23
N ARG A 97 4.79 -0.07 7.71
CA ARG A 97 4.43 -0.55 9.05
C ARG A 97 5.19 0.18 10.16
N THR A 98 6.30 0.84 9.83
CA THR A 98 7.10 1.58 10.81
C THR A 98 6.46 2.90 11.22
N GLY A 99 5.58 3.43 10.36
CA GLY A 99 4.92 4.72 10.56
C GLY A 99 5.84 5.93 10.40
N ARG A 100 7.10 5.74 9.99
CA ARG A 100 8.13 6.78 9.98
C ARG A 100 8.14 7.62 8.70
N LEU A 101 7.71 7.04 7.58
CA LEU A 101 7.78 7.75 6.30
C LEU A 101 6.60 8.71 6.11
N PRO A 102 6.81 9.84 5.39
CA PRO A 102 5.73 10.70 4.92
C PRO A 102 4.91 10.01 3.84
N GLU A 103 3.73 10.54 3.52
CA GLU A 103 2.85 10.00 2.46
C GLU A 103 3.57 9.80 1.12
N MET A 104 4.39 10.78 0.75
CA MET A 104 5.16 10.82 -0.47
C MET A 104 6.54 11.45 -0.21
N LEU A 105 7.55 10.96 -0.90
CA LEU A 105 8.90 11.54 -0.94
C LEU A 105 9.49 11.41 -2.35
N PRO A 106 10.54 12.18 -2.69
CA PRO A 106 11.29 11.96 -3.93
C PRO A 106 11.85 10.54 -3.99
N LEU A 107 12.00 9.99 -5.20
CA LEU A 107 12.73 8.74 -5.42
C LEU A 107 14.23 9.00 -5.33
N ASP A 108 14.68 9.26 -4.11
CA ASP A 108 16.04 9.63 -3.75
C ASP A 108 16.43 8.98 -2.43
N TYR A 109 17.63 8.40 -2.37
CA TYR A 109 18.06 7.62 -1.22
C TYR A 109 18.34 8.49 0.01
N ASP A 110 18.97 9.66 -0.18
CA ASP A 110 19.30 10.55 0.94
C ASP A 110 18.04 11.15 1.56
N ALA A 111 17.06 11.52 0.72
CA ALA A 111 15.74 11.93 1.17
C ALA A 111 15.04 10.83 1.97
N PHE A 112 15.14 9.57 1.53
CA PHE A 112 14.58 8.42 2.24
C PHE A 112 15.26 8.21 3.60
N VAL A 113 16.59 8.17 3.65
CA VAL A 113 17.35 7.98 4.90
C VAL A 113 17.01 9.08 5.88
N LYS A 114 17.00 10.34 5.42
CA LYS A 114 16.62 11.49 6.24
C LYS A 114 15.21 11.33 6.79
N ALA A 115 14.22 10.99 5.96
CA ALA A 115 12.85 10.81 6.40
C ALA A 115 12.70 9.67 7.42
N PHE A 116 13.32 8.53 7.15
CA PHE A 116 13.20 7.33 7.98
C PHE A 116 13.91 7.45 9.34
N THR A 117 14.99 8.22 9.41
CA THR A 117 15.78 8.40 10.64
C THR A 117 15.34 9.58 11.48
N ALA A 118 14.74 10.62 10.86
CA ALA A 118 14.30 11.83 11.57
C ALA A 118 12.99 11.65 12.36
N ALA A 119 12.14 10.71 11.97
CA ALA A 119 10.88 10.46 12.65
C ALA A 119 11.08 9.61 13.92
N ALA A 120 10.83 10.19 15.09
CA ALA A 120 10.50 9.42 16.30
C ALA A 120 9.27 8.52 16.00
N PRO A 121 9.13 7.33 16.62
CA PRO A 121 8.05 6.41 16.29
C PRO A 121 6.69 7.12 16.40
N GLY A 122 6.03 7.32 15.25
CA GLY A 122 4.66 7.79 15.21
C GLY A 122 3.77 6.79 15.97
N ASN A 123 2.79 7.30 16.71
CA ASN A 123 1.84 6.50 17.46
C ASN A 123 1.38 5.27 16.66
N PRO A 124 1.19 4.12 17.32
CA PRO A 124 0.76 2.89 16.65
C PRO A 124 -0.50 3.15 15.81
N PRO A 125 -0.67 2.45 14.67
CA PRO A 125 -1.87 2.58 13.85
C PRO A 125 -3.09 2.35 14.73
N GLY A 126 -4.02 3.29 14.68
CA GLY A 126 -5.02 3.54 15.71
C GLY A 126 -5.73 2.29 16.21
N THR A 127 -5.85 2.20 17.52
CA THR A 127 -7.10 1.77 18.15
C THR A 127 -8.16 2.74 17.64
N GLY A 128 -8.79 2.41 16.51
CA GLY A 128 -9.97 3.14 16.06
C GLY A 128 -10.98 3.04 17.19
N ALA A 129 -11.17 4.14 17.93
CA ALA A 129 -12.32 4.28 18.80
C ALA A 129 -13.53 3.98 17.92
N ALA A 130 -14.28 2.94 18.29
CA ALA A 130 -15.53 2.61 17.64
C ALA A 130 -16.38 3.89 17.70
N THR A 131 -16.56 4.53 16.55
CA THR A 131 -17.52 5.62 16.41
C THR A 131 -18.84 5.08 16.96
N GLU A 132 -19.34 5.74 18.01
CA GLU A 132 -20.60 5.36 18.65
C GLU A 132 -21.63 5.14 17.55
N ARG A 133 -22.06 3.89 17.40
CA ARG A 133 -23.15 3.52 16.50
C ARG A 133 -24.38 4.29 16.99
N ASN A 134 -24.71 5.34 16.26
CA ASN A 134 -25.98 6.05 16.42
C ASN A 134 -27.10 5.00 16.41
N LYS A 135 -27.90 4.99 17.48
CA LYS A 135 -29.04 4.10 17.69
C LYS A 135 -29.93 4.08 16.43
N PRO A 136 -30.37 2.91 15.93
CA PRO A 136 -31.35 2.87 14.85
C PRO A 136 -32.67 3.47 15.34
N GLY A 137 -33.03 4.63 14.79
CA GLY A 137 -34.34 5.22 14.93
C GLY A 137 -35.38 4.31 14.28
N SER A 138 -36.40 3.97 15.05
CA SER A 138 -37.60 3.25 14.65
C SER A 138 -38.31 3.93 13.47
N THR A 139 -38.50 3.20 12.37
CA THR A 139 -39.36 3.59 11.25
C THR A 139 -40.84 3.53 11.68
N PRO A 140 -41.63 4.61 11.55
CA PRO A 140 -43.08 4.52 11.62
C PRO A 140 -43.60 3.87 10.33
N VAL A 141 -44.30 2.75 10.47
CA VAL A 141 -45.10 2.13 9.41
C VAL A 141 -46.39 2.93 9.28
N GLU A 142 -46.58 3.61 8.16
CA GLU A 142 -47.89 4.15 7.77
C GLU A 142 -48.12 4.07 6.27
N LYS A 143 -49.06 3.18 5.89
CA LYS A 143 -50.17 3.34 4.91
C LYS A 143 -50.62 1.96 4.40
N PRO A 144 -51.90 1.74 4.03
CA PRO A 144 -52.73 2.72 3.33
C PRO A 144 -54.22 2.83 3.76
N HIS A 145 -54.81 3.97 3.41
CA HIS A 145 -56.25 4.13 3.24
C HIS A 145 -56.48 4.75 1.85
N LYS A 146 -56.96 3.94 0.92
CA LYS A 146 -58.19 4.11 0.13
C LYS A 146 -58.22 3.08 -0.99
#